data_AF-A0A9N9K995-F1
#
_entry.id   AF-A0A9N9K995-F1
#
_cell.length_a   1.000
_cell.length_b   1.000
_cell.length_c   1.000
_cell.angle_alpha   90.00
_cell.angle_beta   90.00
_cell.angle_gamma   90.00
#
_symmetry.space_group_name_H-M   'P 1'
#
loop_
_entity.id
_entity.type
_entity.pdbx_description
1 polymer ?
#
loop_
_entity_poly.entity_id
_entity_poly.type
_entity_poly.pdbx_seq_one_letter_code
_entity_poly.pdbx_strand_id
1 'polypeptide(L)'
;NSSEQVPEAASVSKSNQIPEVEFAIFECMFAVVASALIIGGVAERVKLLPIIIFMFIWSTLVYDFIASWCWSDNGWFVRWGGLDFAGGIPVHISSGAAALAFCIFLGRRKETSNPHNIVNVILGTLLLWFGWFGFNGGTAAYNGRAGMVLIVTNLAASFSGLTWMFFDYHFEKKLKAVSFCNGVVAGLVAITPGS
;
A
#
# COMPACT_ATOMS: atom_id res chain seq x y z
N ASN A 1 33.95 21.60 0.71
CA ASN A 1 32.68 22.33 0.91
C ASN A 1 31.72 21.93 -0.20
N SER A 2 31.01 20.80 -0.07
CA SER A 2 29.88 20.55 0.83
C SER A 2 28.58 21.18 0.33
N SER A 3 27.86 20.43 -0.50
CA SER A 3 26.42 20.21 -0.34
C SER A 3 25.99 19.22 -1.41
N GLU A 4 26.02 17.94 -1.07
CA GLU A 4 25.22 16.92 -1.74
C GLU A 4 23.79 17.43 -1.84
N GLN A 5 23.26 17.48 -3.06
CA GLN A 5 21.85 17.71 -3.29
C GLN A 5 21.09 16.53 -2.70
N VAL A 6 20.64 16.70 -1.44
CA VAL A 6 19.64 15.85 -0.82
C VAL A 6 18.43 15.85 -1.76
N PRO A 7 17.92 14.70 -2.22
CA PRO A 7 16.69 14.66 -3.01
C PRO A 7 15.60 15.29 -2.15
N GLU A 8 15.04 16.38 -2.67
CA GLU A 8 13.98 17.17 -2.04
C GLU A 8 12.79 16.24 -1.78
N ALA A 9 12.70 15.72 -0.56
CA ALA A 9 11.53 15.03 -0.08
C ALA A 9 10.36 16.02 -0.20
N ALA A 10 9.26 15.55 -0.80
CA ALA A 10 8.10 16.35 -1.15
C ALA A 10 7.61 17.13 0.08
N SER A 11 8.02 18.39 0.16
CA SER A 11 7.55 19.29 1.19
C SER A 11 6.21 19.87 0.73
N VAL A 12 5.17 19.54 1.49
CA VAL A 12 3.78 20.01 1.44
C VAL A 12 3.68 21.54 1.43
N SER A 13 4.73 22.29 1.78
CA SER A 13 4.69 23.76 1.78
C SER A 13 5.03 24.48 0.45
N LYS A 14 4.98 23.84 -0.72
CA LYS A 14 5.21 24.53 -2.01
C LYS A 14 4.25 24.19 -3.16
N SER A 15 3.00 23.80 -2.88
CA SER A 15 2.00 23.55 -3.94
C SER A 15 1.02 24.72 -4.12
N ASN A 16 1.44 25.78 -4.81
CA ASN A 16 0.50 26.70 -5.49
C ASN A 16 -0.23 26.01 -6.69
N GLN A 17 -0.46 24.69 -6.64
CA GLN A 17 -0.91 23.89 -7.79
C GLN A 17 -2.13 23.00 -7.53
N ILE A 18 -2.46 22.64 -6.28
CA ILE A 18 -3.62 21.79 -5.95
C ILE A 18 -4.35 22.39 -4.74
N PRO A 19 -5.66 22.65 -4.82
CA PRO A 19 -6.49 23.05 -3.67
C PRO A 19 -6.36 22.10 -2.48
N GLU A 20 -6.29 22.66 -1.26
CA GLU A 20 -6.10 21.88 -0.03
C GLU A 20 -7.16 20.79 0.18
N VAL A 21 -8.41 21.06 -0.22
CA VAL A 21 -9.52 20.09 -0.12
C VAL A 21 -9.29 18.89 -1.04
N GLU A 22 -8.73 19.10 -2.24
CA GLU A 22 -8.42 18.02 -3.18
C GLU A 22 -7.28 17.15 -2.64
N PHE A 23 -6.24 17.79 -2.10
CA PHE A 23 -5.15 17.09 -1.44
C PHE A 23 -5.63 16.29 -0.22
N ALA A 24 -6.48 16.89 0.61
CA ALA A 24 -7.06 16.22 1.78
C ALA A 24 -7.87 14.98 1.39
N ILE A 25 -8.70 15.06 0.34
CA ILE A 25 -9.46 13.90 -0.15
C ILE A 25 -8.52 12.83 -0.72
N PHE A 26 -7.47 13.22 -1.45
CA PHE A 26 -6.47 12.30 -1.97
C PHE A 26 -5.78 11.52 -0.84
N GLU A 27 -5.23 12.21 0.16
CA GLU A 27 -4.59 11.62 1.34
C GLU A 27 -5.56 10.72 2.15
N CYS A 28 -6.83 11.12 2.24
CA CYS A 28 -7.87 10.32 2.89
C CYS A 28 -8.05 8.95 2.22
N MET A 29 -7.82 8.82 0.91
CA MET A 29 -7.91 7.53 0.22
C MET A 29 -6.80 6.57 0.67
N PHE A 30 -5.59 7.06 0.99
CA PHE A 30 -4.51 6.23 1.53
C PHE A 30 -4.88 5.69 2.92
N ALA A 31 -5.50 6.52 3.77
CA ALA A 31 -5.99 6.11 5.09
C ALA A 31 -7.07 5.02 4.99
N VAL A 32 -7.99 5.16 4.03
CA VAL A 32 -9.03 4.16 3.74
C VAL A 32 -8.41 2.85 3.26
N VAL A 33 -7.45 2.90 2.33
CA VAL A 33 -6.75 1.71 1.82
C VAL A 33 -5.98 1.00 2.94
N ALA A 34 -5.22 1.74 3.76
CA ALA A 34 -4.48 1.18 4.89
C ALA A 34 -5.41 0.43 5.86
N SER A 35 -6.56 1.02 6.18
CA SER A 35 -7.57 0.41 7.05
C SER A 35 -8.19 -0.84 6.42
N ALA A 36 -8.50 -0.79 5.11
CA ALA A 36 -9.05 -1.92 4.36
C ALA A 36 -8.08 -3.11 4.30
N LEU A 37 -6.76 -2.87 4.22
CA LEU A 37 -5.74 -3.92 4.25
C LEU A 37 -5.75 -4.67 5.59
N ILE A 38 -5.94 -3.96 6.72
CA ILE A 38 -6.06 -4.60 8.03
C ILE A 38 -7.28 -5.51 8.06
N ILE A 39 -8.44 -5.02 7.60
CA ILE A 39 -9.66 -5.84 7.52
C ILE A 39 -9.41 -7.08 6.67
N GLY A 40 -8.78 -6.94 5.51
CA GLY A 40 -8.47 -8.06 4.62
C GLY A 40 -7.66 -9.17 5.32
N GLY A 41 -6.73 -8.81 6.19
CA GLY A 41 -5.92 -9.76 6.95
C GLY A 41 -6.68 -10.48 8.08
N VAL A 42 -7.71 -9.85 8.64
CA VAL A 42 -8.48 -10.36 9.80
C VAL A 42 -9.91 -10.74 9.48
N ALA A 43 -10.28 -10.65 8.19
CA ALA A 43 -11.62 -10.93 7.71
C ALA A 43 -12.11 -12.30 8.22
N GLU A 44 -13.41 -12.38 8.49
CA GLU A 44 -14.10 -13.56 9.05
C GLU A 44 -13.76 -13.90 10.50
N ARG A 45 -12.86 -13.15 11.17
CA ARG A 45 -12.50 -13.40 12.59
C ARG A 45 -12.94 -12.30 13.57
N VAL A 46 -13.56 -11.24 13.06
CA VAL A 46 -13.93 -10.05 13.84
C VAL A 46 -15.40 -9.68 13.66
N LYS A 47 -16.00 -9.12 14.71
CA LYS A 47 -17.35 -8.55 14.63
C LYS A 47 -17.29 -7.16 14.00
N LEU A 48 -18.33 -6.79 13.26
CA LEU A 48 -18.41 -5.54 12.50
C LEU A 48 -18.25 -4.28 13.36
N LEU A 49 -18.95 -4.18 14.49
CA LEU A 49 -18.90 -2.97 15.31
C LEU A 49 -17.53 -2.76 15.98
N PRO A 50 -16.91 -3.76 16.63
CA PRO A 50 -15.55 -3.63 17.16
C PRO A 50 -14.50 -3.27 16.10
N ILE A 51 -14.59 -3.82 14.88
CA ILE A 51 -13.60 -3.50 13.83
C ILE A 51 -13.74 -2.05 13.35
N ILE A 52 -14.96 -1.50 13.27
CA ILE A 52 -15.18 -0.09 12.93
C ILE A 52 -14.54 0.83 13.98
N ILE A 53 -14.76 0.55 15.27
CA ILE A 53 -14.17 1.33 16.37
C ILE A 53 -12.65 1.22 16.35
N PHE A 54 -12.12 0.00 16.14
CA PHE A 54 -10.69 -0.23 16.01
C PHE A 54 -10.10 0.58 14.85
N MET A 55 -10.73 0.57 13.67
CA MET A 55 -10.24 1.32 12.51
C MET A 55 -10.17 2.81 12.80
N PHE A 56 -11.20 3.39 13.43
CA PHE A 56 -11.18 4.80 13.81
C PHE A 56 -10.02 5.13 14.77
N ILE A 57 -9.85 4.31 15.80
CA ILE A 57 -8.76 4.51 16.78
C ILE A 57 -7.39 4.32 16.11
N TRP A 58 -7.24 3.29 15.28
CA TRP A 58 -5.99 2.98 14.60
C TRP A 58 -5.63 4.03 13.55
N SER A 59 -6.60 4.50 12.76
CA SER A 59 -6.36 5.56 11.78
C SER A 59 -5.88 6.84 12.48
N THR A 60 -6.54 7.24 13.56
CA THR A 60 -6.20 8.48 14.28
C THR A 60 -4.91 8.40 15.09
N LEU A 61 -4.67 7.29 15.78
CA LEU A 61 -3.54 7.19 16.73
C LEU A 61 -2.30 6.52 16.15
N VAL A 62 -2.43 5.80 15.03
CA VAL A 62 -1.31 5.08 14.41
C VAL A 62 -1.04 5.60 13.02
N TYR A 63 -2.02 5.53 12.11
CA TYR A 63 -1.83 5.92 10.72
C TYR A 63 -1.47 7.41 10.60
N ASP A 64 -2.26 8.31 11.17
CA ASP A 64 -2.04 9.77 11.05
C ASP A 64 -0.66 10.18 11.62
N PHE A 65 -0.22 9.54 12.70
CA PHE A 65 1.11 9.77 13.26
C PHE A 65 2.21 9.30 12.31
N ILE A 66 2.11 8.08 11.77
CA ILE A 66 3.11 7.55 10.83
C ILE A 66 3.12 8.37 9.53
N ALA A 67 1.95 8.74 9.00
CA ALA A 67 1.81 9.62 7.84
C ALA A 67 2.46 10.98 8.11
N SER A 68 2.24 11.58 9.29
CA SER A 68 2.89 12.83 9.67
C SER A 68 4.42 12.70 9.73
N TRP A 69 4.95 11.54 10.12
CA TRP A 69 6.39 11.33 10.17
C TRP A 69 6.99 11.22 8.77
N CYS A 70 6.28 10.55 7.86
CA CYS A 70 6.75 10.18 6.52
C CYS A 70 6.46 11.23 5.43
N TRP A 71 5.40 12.02 5.58
CA TRP A 71 4.93 12.92 4.52
C TRP A 71 4.77 14.38 4.95
N SER A 72 4.84 14.70 6.25
CA SER A 72 4.91 16.09 6.67
C SER A 72 6.35 16.62 6.52
N ASP A 73 6.46 17.89 6.14
CA ASP A 73 7.73 18.66 6.08
C ASP A 73 8.43 18.69 7.44
N ASN A 74 7.63 18.61 8.50
CA ASN A 74 8.10 18.57 9.88
C ASN A 74 8.28 17.16 10.42
N GLY A 75 7.96 16.13 9.62
CA GLY A 75 8.13 14.73 9.94
C GLY A 75 9.61 14.37 10.11
N TRP A 76 9.93 13.61 11.15
CA TRP A 76 11.32 13.26 11.44
C TRP A 76 11.92 12.35 10.38
N PHE A 77 11.13 11.46 9.76
CA PHE A 77 11.60 10.53 8.73
C PHE A 77 12.02 11.28 7.46
N VAL A 78 11.21 12.25 7.04
CA VAL A 78 11.53 13.19 5.95
C VAL A 78 12.83 13.94 6.24
N ARG A 79 12.97 14.50 7.45
CA ARG A 79 14.16 15.26 7.86
C ARG A 79 15.43 14.43 7.92
N TRP A 80 15.32 13.11 8.06
CA TRP A 80 16.45 12.17 8.02
C TRP A 80 16.79 11.69 6.60
N GLY A 81 16.13 12.23 5.58
CA GLY A 81 16.33 11.81 4.18
C GLY A 81 15.63 10.50 3.83
N GLY A 82 14.63 10.09 4.63
CA GLY A 82 13.80 8.94 4.33
C GLY A 82 13.04 9.13 3.02
N LEU A 83 13.05 8.10 2.18
CA LEU A 83 12.35 8.09 0.90
C LEU A 83 11.18 7.13 0.97
N ASP A 84 9.98 7.67 0.82
CA ASP A 84 8.76 6.90 0.67
C ASP A 84 7.81 7.66 -0.26
N PHE A 85 7.81 7.26 -1.54
CA PHE A 85 7.11 7.99 -2.57
C PHE A 85 5.59 7.99 -2.36
N ALA A 86 4.95 6.82 -2.37
CA ALA A 86 3.50 6.68 -2.31
C ALA A 86 2.99 5.86 -1.10
N GLY A 87 3.81 5.64 -0.07
CA GLY A 87 3.31 5.12 1.21
C GLY A 87 3.62 3.67 1.53
N GLY A 88 4.83 3.22 1.20
CA GLY A 88 5.37 1.96 1.67
C GLY A 88 5.28 1.81 3.19
N ILE A 89 5.61 2.86 3.94
CA ILE A 89 5.61 2.86 5.41
C ILE A 89 4.21 3.15 5.96
N PRO A 90 3.56 4.31 5.69
CA PRO A 90 2.26 4.64 6.26
C PRO A 90 1.14 3.69 5.85
N VAL A 91 1.17 3.12 4.63
CA VAL A 91 0.09 2.24 4.16
C VAL A 91 0.46 0.79 4.36
N HIS A 92 1.53 0.29 3.74
CA HIS A 92 1.74 -1.16 3.65
C HIS A 92 2.40 -1.77 4.89
N ILE A 93 3.50 -1.20 5.37
CA ILE A 93 4.20 -1.71 6.54
C ILE A 93 3.33 -1.55 7.79
N SER A 94 2.70 -0.38 7.99
CA SER A 94 1.87 -0.12 9.16
C SER A 94 0.64 -1.05 9.22
N SER A 95 -0.11 -1.18 8.12
CA SER A 95 -1.31 -2.02 8.07
C SER A 95 -0.95 -3.51 8.11
N GLY A 96 0.15 -3.91 7.47
CA GLY A 96 0.68 -5.27 7.54
C GLY A 96 1.10 -5.65 8.97
N ALA A 97 1.79 -4.75 9.67
CA ALA A 97 2.16 -4.96 11.07
C ALA A 97 0.93 -5.01 11.99
N ALA A 98 -0.06 -4.13 11.78
CA ALA A 98 -1.32 -4.13 12.52
C ALA A 98 -2.11 -5.44 12.28
N ALA A 99 -2.24 -5.88 11.03
CA ALA A 99 -2.88 -7.14 10.67
C ALA A 99 -2.17 -8.35 11.30
N LEU A 100 -0.83 -8.35 11.31
CA LEU A 100 -0.03 -9.39 11.94
C LEU A 100 -0.24 -9.42 13.46
N ALA A 101 -0.19 -8.27 14.13
CA ALA A 101 -0.45 -8.16 15.57
C ALA A 101 -1.85 -8.70 15.91
N PHE A 102 -2.84 -8.39 15.09
CA PHE A 102 -4.20 -8.88 15.23
C PHE A 102 -4.28 -10.41 15.03
N CYS A 103 -3.58 -10.95 14.04
CA CYS A 103 -3.50 -12.40 13.80
C CYS A 103 -2.83 -13.15 14.96
N ILE A 104 -1.79 -12.57 15.57
CA ILE A 104 -1.13 -13.13 16.76
C ILE A 104 -2.11 -13.12 17.94
N PHE A 105 -2.81 -12.02 18.18
CA PHE A 105 -3.77 -11.88 19.26
C PHE A 105 -4.96 -12.86 19.15
N LEU A 106 -5.51 -13.02 17.94
CA LEU A 106 -6.62 -13.95 17.69
C LEU A 106 -6.21 -15.43 17.68
N GLY A 107 -4.92 -15.73 17.48
CA GLY A 107 -4.40 -17.09 17.41
C GLY A 107 -4.58 -17.78 16.03
N ARG A 108 -4.01 -18.98 15.94
CA ARG A 108 -3.91 -19.76 14.68
C ARG A 108 -5.27 -20.32 14.23
N ARG A 109 -5.57 -20.25 12.92
CA ARG A 109 -6.71 -20.96 12.33
C ARG A 109 -6.50 -22.48 12.48
N LYS A 110 -7.58 -23.20 12.82
CA LYS A 110 -7.57 -24.67 12.87
C LYS A 110 -7.66 -25.29 11.48
N GLU A 111 -8.26 -24.59 10.52
CA GLU A 111 -8.35 -25.03 9.14
C GLU A 111 -7.88 -23.94 8.17
N THR A 112 -7.08 -24.36 7.19
CA THR A 112 -6.67 -23.54 6.05
C THR A 112 -7.58 -23.86 4.88
N SER A 113 -8.45 -22.93 4.49
CA SER A 113 -9.35 -23.10 3.35
C SER A 113 -8.71 -22.60 2.06
N ASN A 114 -9.00 -23.29 0.95
CA ASN A 114 -8.75 -22.77 -0.38
C ASN A 114 -9.55 -21.46 -0.61
N PRO A 115 -9.15 -20.62 -1.58
CA PRO A 115 -9.92 -19.42 -1.93
C PRO A 115 -11.38 -19.75 -2.19
N HIS A 116 -12.29 -19.06 -1.48
CA HIS A 116 -13.72 -19.32 -1.59
C HIS A 116 -14.25 -19.08 -3.01
N ASN A 117 -13.69 -18.10 -3.74
CA ASN A 117 -14.01 -17.85 -5.14
C ASN A 117 -12.83 -17.18 -5.88
N ILE A 118 -12.27 -17.89 -6.86
CA ILE A 118 -11.13 -17.41 -7.67
C ILE A 118 -11.52 -16.20 -8.54
N VAL A 119 -12.76 -16.12 -9.01
CA VAL A 119 -13.23 -15.00 -9.84
C VAL A 119 -13.16 -13.69 -9.05
N ASN A 120 -13.54 -13.72 -7.75
CA ASN A 120 -13.47 -12.54 -6.89
C ASN A 120 -12.01 -12.12 -6.61
N VAL A 121 -11.08 -13.08 -6.52
CA VAL A 121 -9.65 -12.77 -6.37
C VAL A 121 -9.12 -12.06 -7.61
N ILE A 122 -9.45 -12.56 -8.80
CA ILE A 122 -9.04 -11.94 -10.07
C ILE A 122 -9.65 -10.55 -10.20
N LEU A 123 -10.96 -10.41 -9.94
CA LEU A 123 -11.66 -9.12 -10.00
C LEU A 123 -11.05 -8.11 -9.03
N GLY A 124 -10.83 -8.51 -7.77
CA GLY A 124 -10.19 -7.66 -6.78
C GLY A 124 -8.78 -7.24 -7.20
N THR A 125 -7.99 -8.14 -7.78
CA THR A 125 -6.64 -7.85 -8.28
C THR A 125 -6.67 -6.85 -9.44
N LEU A 126 -7.63 -6.99 -10.38
CA LEU A 126 -7.79 -6.04 -11.48
C LEU A 126 -8.17 -4.63 -10.98
N LEU A 127 -9.10 -4.56 -10.02
CA LEU A 127 -9.50 -3.29 -9.41
C LEU A 127 -8.35 -2.65 -8.63
N LEU A 128 -7.58 -3.44 -7.88
CA LEU A 128 -6.40 -2.96 -7.16
C LEU A 128 -5.33 -2.46 -8.12
N TRP A 129 -5.01 -3.22 -9.18
CA TRP A 129 -4.01 -2.82 -10.16
C TRP A 129 -4.42 -1.53 -10.87
N PHE A 130 -5.67 -1.44 -11.34
CA PHE A 130 -6.21 -0.21 -11.93
C PHE A 130 -6.13 0.96 -10.95
N GLY A 131 -6.60 0.78 -9.72
CA GLY A 131 -6.56 1.81 -8.68
C GLY A 131 -5.14 2.24 -8.32
N TRP A 132 -4.16 1.34 -8.41
CA TRP A 132 -2.76 1.63 -8.08
C TRP A 132 -2.11 2.64 -9.02
N PHE A 133 -2.61 2.77 -10.25
CA PHE A 133 -2.20 3.86 -11.14
C PHE A 133 -2.62 5.22 -10.58
N GLY A 134 -3.78 5.32 -9.94
CA GLY A 134 -4.19 6.53 -9.20
C GLY A 134 -3.40 6.72 -7.91
N PHE A 135 -3.08 5.63 -7.21
CA PHE A 135 -2.32 5.64 -5.97
C PHE A 135 -0.87 6.15 -6.18
N ASN A 136 -0.10 5.50 -7.05
CA ASN A 136 1.28 5.92 -7.35
C ASN A 136 1.30 7.13 -8.29
N GLY A 137 0.53 7.09 -9.38
CA GLY A 137 0.55 8.15 -10.38
C GLY A 137 -0.06 9.47 -9.89
N GLY A 138 -1.09 9.42 -9.03
CA GLY A 138 -1.67 10.61 -8.40
C GLY A 138 -0.68 11.33 -7.49
N THR A 139 0.16 10.55 -6.79
CA THR A 139 1.26 11.10 -5.97
C THR A 139 2.28 11.88 -6.82
N ALA A 140 2.39 11.54 -8.11
CA ALA A 140 3.26 12.19 -9.08
C ALA A 140 2.58 13.31 -9.90
N ALA A 141 1.31 13.62 -9.64
CA ALA A 141 0.50 14.46 -10.53
C ALA A 141 1.06 15.89 -10.71
N TYR A 142 1.82 16.39 -9.74
CA TYR A 142 2.33 17.77 -9.72
C TYR A 142 3.83 17.89 -10.04
N ASN A 143 4.56 16.77 -10.18
CA ASN A 143 6.02 16.79 -10.36
C ASN A 143 6.48 16.40 -11.79
N GLY A 144 5.54 16.20 -12.72
CA GLY A 144 5.82 15.86 -14.12
C GLY A 144 6.38 14.45 -14.33
N ARG A 145 6.44 13.61 -13.28
CA ARG A 145 7.00 12.24 -13.34
C ARG A 145 5.94 11.15 -13.47
N ALA A 146 4.65 11.52 -13.50
CA ALA A 146 3.54 10.57 -13.56
C ALA A 146 3.72 9.49 -14.65
N GLY A 147 4.17 9.84 -15.85
CA GLY A 147 4.41 8.86 -16.91
C GLY A 147 5.41 7.76 -16.52
N MET A 148 6.52 8.13 -15.87
CA MET A 148 7.54 7.17 -15.41
C MET A 148 6.98 6.31 -14.27
N VAL A 149 6.31 6.93 -13.29
CA VAL A 149 5.71 6.27 -12.13
C VAL A 149 4.68 5.21 -12.54
N LEU A 150 3.81 5.53 -13.51
CA LEU A 150 2.82 4.61 -14.05
C LEU A 150 3.49 3.42 -14.78
N ILE A 151 4.58 3.67 -15.52
CA ILE A 151 5.33 2.61 -16.21
C ILE A 151 5.99 1.66 -15.21
N VAL A 152 6.72 2.18 -14.21
CA VAL A 152 7.39 1.32 -13.22
C VAL A 152 6.39 0.56 -12.36
N THR A 153 5.25 1.17 -12.03
CA THR A 153 4.13 0.50 -11.33
C THR A 153 3.62 -0.70 -12.12
N ASN A 154 3.35 -0.51 -13.42
CA ASN A 154 2.84 -1.58 -14.29
C ASN A 154 3.88 -2.69 -14.51
N LEU A 155 5.14 -2.33 -14.73
CA LEU A 155 6.22 -3.30 -14.93
C LEU A 155 6.45 -4.11 -13.64
N ALA A 156 6.55 -3.46 -12.49
CA ALA A 156 6.73 -4.15 -11.20
C ALA A 156 5.60 -5.15 -10.93
N ALA A 157 4.34 -4.74 -11.13
CA ALA A 157 3.18 -5.62 -11.00
C ALA A 157 3.26 -6.83 -11.95
N SER A 158 3.55 -6.59 -13.23
CA SER A 158 3.62 -7.64 -14.26
C SER A 158 4.73 -8.65 -13.97
N PHE A 159 5.94 -8.17 -13.71
CA PHE A 159 7.10 -9.02 -13.45
C PHE A 159 7.00 -9.75 -12.11
N SER A 160 6.46 -9.11 -11.07
CA SER A 160 6.23 -9.78 -9.79
C SER A 160 5.15 -10.85 -9.90
N GLY A 161 4.06 -10.60 -10.63
CA GLY A 161 3.02 -11.58 -10.93
C GLY A 161 3.56 -12.83 -11.62
N LEU A 162 4.36 -12.63 -12.67
CA LEU A 162 5.01 -13.73 -13.40
C LEU A 162 6.03 -14.47 -12.52
N THR A 163 6.88 -13.73 -11.81
CA THR A 163 7.89 -14.30 -10.89
C THR A 163 7.24 -15.19 -9.86
N TRP A 164 6.18 -14.72 -9.19
CA TRP A 164 5.49 -15.50 -8.16
C TRP A 164 4.83 -16.74 -8.76
N MET A 165 4.16 -16.60 -9.91
CA MET A 165 3.51 -17.73 -10.59
C MET A 165 4.52 -18.81 -11.01
N PHE A 166 5.69 -18.42 -11.53
CA PHE A 166 6.74 -19.37 -11.90
C PHE A 166 7.44 -19.99 -10.70
N PHE A 167 7.62 -19.22 -9.62
CA PHE A 167 8.14 -19.74 -8.36
C PHE A 167 7.19 -20.81 -7.81
N ASP A 168 5.89 -20.53 -7.73
CA ASP A 168 4.88 -21.48 -7.24
C ASP A 168 4.78 -22.71 -8.15
N TYR A 169 4.87 -22.52 -9.48
CA TYR A 169 4.96 -23.62 -10.44
C TYR A 169 6.16 -24.52 -10.18
N HIS A 170 7.30 -23.98 -9.74
CA HIS A 170 8.48 -24.78 -9.44
C HIS A 170 8.22 -25.80 -8.31
N PHE A 171 7.45 -25.42 -7.28
CA PHE A 171 7.14 -26.29 -6.13
C PHE A 171 5.92 -27.18 -6.38
N GLU A 172 4.85 -26.62 -6.95
CA GLU A 172 3.56 -27.30 -7.04
C GLU A 172 3.29 -27.94 -8.40
N LYS A 173 4.11 -27.64 -9.41
CA LYS A 173 4.00 -28.11 -10.81
C LYS A 173 2.67 -27.77 -11.49
N LYS A 174 1.96 -26.74 -11.00
CA LYS A 174 0.69 -26.25 -11.57
C LYS A 174 0.71 -24.74 -11.69
N LEU A 175 0.24 -24.22 -12.82
CA LEU A 175 0.04 -22.78 -13.00
C LEU A 175 -1.30 -22.40 -12.40
N LYS A 176 -1.27 -21.47 -11.44
CA LYS A 176 -2.44 -21.00 -10.70
C LYS A 176 -2.63 -19.50 -10.90
N ALA A 177 -3.84 -19.11 -11.30
CA ALA A 177 -4.21 -17.70 -11.43
C ALA A 177 -4.09 -16.92 -10.10
N VAL A 178 -4.39 -17.58 -8.97
CA VAL A 178 -4.26 -17.00 -7.63
C VAL A 178 -2.81 -16.65 -7.30
N SER A 179 -1.85 -17.47 -7.73
CA SER A 179 -0.42 -17.24 -7.50
C SER A 179 0.08 -16.04 -8.30
N PHE A 180 -0.40 -15.89 -9.54
CA PHE A 180 -0.16 -14.67 -10.32
C PHE A 180 -0.75 -13.43 -9.61
N CYS A 181 -2.00 -13.51 -9.14
CA CYS A 181 -2.67 -12.39 -8.45
C CYS A 181 -1.93 -11.96 -7.18
N ASN A 182 -1.47 -12.92 -6.37
CA ASN A 182 -0.67 -12.63 -5.18
C ASN A 182 0.65 -11.93 -5.54
N GLY A 183 1.32 -12.40 -6.61
CA GLY A 183 2.54 -11.77 -7.10
C GLY A 183 2.31 -10.35 -7.60
N VAL A 184 1.21 -10.08 -8.30
CA VAL A 184 0.83 -8.72 -8.73
C VAL A 184 0.73 -7.78 -7.53
N VAL A 185 -0.03 -8.16 -6.50
CA VAL A 185 -0.19 -7.34 -5.29
C VAL A 185 1.14 -7.14 -4.59
N ALA A 186 1.96 -8.18 -4.47
CA ALA A 186 3.31 -8.07 -3.90
C ALA A 186 4.19 -7.07 -4.66
N GLY A 187 4.13 -7.07 -6.00
CA GLY A 187 4.90 -6.15 -6.83
C GLY A 187 4.44 -4.70 -6.70
N LEU A 188 3.13 -4.49 -6.68
CA LEU A 188 2.51 -3.18 -6.46
C LEU A 188 2.90 -2.60 -5.09
N VAL A 189 2.82 -3.40 -4.03
CA VAL A 189 3.24 -3.01 -2.69
C VAL A 189 4.73 -2.68 -2.65
N ALA A 190 5.58 -3.53 -3.25
CA ALA A 190 7.02 -3.36 -3.21
C ALA A 190 7.51 -2.11 -3.97
N ILE A 191 6.88 -1.76 -5.09
CA ILE A 191 7.28 -0.59 -5.89
C ILE A 191 6.75 0.72 -5.31
N THR A 192 5.69 0.70 -4.49
CA THR A 192 5.05 1.91 -3.92
C THR A 192 6.02 2.94 -3.30
N PRO A 193 6.99 2.57 -2.45
CA PRO A 193 7.93 3.55 -1.90
C PRO A 193 8.98 4.04 -2.92
N GLY A 194 9.21 3.30 -4.01
CA GLY A 194 10.29 3.53 -4.98
C GLY A 194 9.82 3.81 -6.41
N SER A 195 8.53 4.11 -6.59
CA SER A 195 7.92 4.38 -7.88
C SER A 195 8.23 5.77 -8.42
#